data_AF-A0A924RZI8-F1
#
_entry.id   AF-A0A924RZI8-F1
#
_cell.length_a   1.000
_cell.length_b   1.000
_cell.length_c   1.000
_cell.angle_alpha   90.00
_cell.angle_beta   90.00
_cell.angle_gamma   90.00
#
_symmetry.space_group_name_H-M   'P 1'
#
loop_
_entity.id
_entity.type
_entity.pdbx_description
1 polymer ?
#
loop_
_entity_poly.entity_id
_entity_poly.type
_entity_poly.pdbx_seq_one_letter_code
_entity_poly.pdbx_strand_id
1 'polypeptide(L)'
;MATDRPAQQNEIKLLISKGLEQGYLTYAEVNDHLPDDIVDPEQIEDIIGMINGMGIEVHEVAPDAETQLLSDATPTRTDDDTVAAEEAAAALTALDTEGGRTTDPVRMYMREMGTVELLTREGEIAIAKRIEEGLNQVHSSLASFPWSIHLLVEDYDQHIEGKKRLSEVVTGFLDLDAPVEEIPEVVIEETVELEVEAVEGEDGEETAVVDTGPDPAEVARRMEVLKNLYGKFQ
;
A
#
# COMPACT_ATOMS: atom_id res chain seq x y z
N MET A 1 4.55 2.03 -25.83
CA MET A 1 4.03 3.33 -25.34
C MET A 1 5.20 4.31 -25.10
N ALA A 2 6.08 4.52 -26.09
CA ALA A 2 7.25 5.41 -25.95
C ALA A 2 7.39 6.41 -27.12
N THR A 3 6.38 6.48 -28.00
CA THR A 3 6.49 7.21 -29.27
C THR A 3 5.81 8.58 -29.25
N ASP A 4 4.93 8.87 -28.27
CA ASP A 4 4.12 10.11 -28.28
C ASP A 4 4.76 11.31 -27.56
N ARG A 5 5.78 11.08 -26.72
CA ARG A 5 6.48 12.13 -25.96
C ARG A 5 7.07 13.28 -26.79
N PRO A 6 7.70 13.06 -27.96
CA PRO A 6 8.22 14.18 -28.76
C PRO A 6 7.11 14.97 -29.48
N ALA A 7 5.93 14.38 -29.73
CA ALA A 7 4.80 15.10 -30.32
C ALA A 7 4.16 16.04 -29.30
N GLN A 8 3.97 15.56 -28.06
CA GLN A 8 3.41 16.32 -26.93
C GLN A 8 4.26 17.56 -26.57
N GLN A 9 5.59 17.41 -26.59
CA GLN A 9 6.50 18.55 -26.37
C GLN A 9 6.37 19.64 -27.44
N ASN A 10 5.97 19.29 -28.66
CA ASN A 10 5.76 20.27 -29.72
C ASN A 10 4.41 20.98 -29.57
N GLU A 11 3.39 20.31 -29.03
CA GLU A 11 2.05 20.87 -28.81
C GLU A 11 2.05 21.92 -27.69
N ILE A 12 2.70 21.64 -26.56
CA ILE A 12 2.84 22.61 -25.46
C ILE A 12 3.65 23.84 -25.91
N LYS A 13 4.73 23.64 -26.68
CA LYS A 13 5.51 24.75 -27.25
C LYS A 13 4.69 25.60 -28.22
N LEU A 14 3.84 24.97 -29.03
CA LEU A 14 2.92 25.67 -29.93
C LEU A 14 1.92 26.52 -29.13
N LEU A 15 1.36 25.98 -28.04
CA LEU A 15 0.44 26.70 -27.17
C LEU A 15 1.09 27.94 -26.55
N ILE A 16 2.29 27.81 -26.00
CA ILE A 16 3.03 28.94 -25.40
C ILE A 16 3.32 30.01 -26.46
N SER A 17 3.72 29.61 -27.67
CA SER A 17 3.96 30.57 -28.76
C SER A 17 2.69 31.34 -29.15
N LYS A 18 1.54 30.66 -29.19
CA LYS A 18 0.24 31.26 -29.50
C LYS A 18 -0.22 32.20 -28.37
N GLY A 19 -0.05 31.79 -27.11
CA GLY A 19 -0.38 32.61 -25.95
C GLY A 19 0.47 33.88 -25.84
N LEU A 20 1.75 33.80 -26.22
CA LEU A 20 2.65 34.96 -26.26
C LEU A 20 2.29 35.94 -27.39
N GLU A 21 1.85 35.43 -28.55
CA GLU A 21 1.39 36.27 -29.67
C GLU A 21 0.05 36.96 -29.38
N GLN A 22 -0.85 36.29 -28.65
CA GLN A 22 -2.21 36.77 -28.37
C GLN A 22 -2.30 37.56 -27.06
N GLY A 23 -1.34 37.38 -26.16
CA GLY A 23 -1.32 37.97 -24.82
C GLY A 23 -2.27 37.30 -23.82
N TYR A 24 -3.05 36.30 -24.26
CA TYR A 24 -3.97 35.54 -23.43
C TYR A 24 -4.10 34.09 -23.92
N LEU A 25 -4.56 33.21 -23.02
CA LEU A 25 -4.99 31.85 -23.32
C LEU A 25 -6.32 31.56 -22.63
N THR A 26 -7.12 30.65 -23.18
CA THR A 26 -8.32 30.18 -22.48
C THR A 26 -8.10 28.87 -21.73
N TYR A 27 -8.87 28.64 -20.66
CA TYR A 27 -8.83 27.37 -19.91
C TYR A 27 -9.07 26.15 -20.82
N ALA A 28 -9.95 26.27 -21.80
CA ALA A 28 -10.21 25.20 -22.77
C ALA A 28 -8.99 24.91 -23.65
N GLU A 29 -8.33 25.96 -24.16
CA GLU A 29 -7.12 25.79 -24.99
C GLU A 29 -5.94 25.21 -24.21
N VAL A 30 -5.81 25.56 -22.93
CA VAL A 30 -4.81 24.96 -22.05
C VAL A 30 -5.13 23.48 -21.84
N ASN A 31 -6.36 23.16 -21.42
CA ASN A 31 -6.78 21.78 -21.16
C ASN A 31 -6.70 20.86 -22.39
N ASP A 32 -6.98 21.38 -23.59
CA ASP A 32 -6.93 20.61 -24.85
C ASP A 32 -5.50 20.24 -25.30
N HIS A 33 -4.49 20.96 -24.81
CA HIS A 33 -3.07 20.71 -25.12
C HIS A 33 -2.29 20.14 -23.93
N LEU A 34 -2.97 19.89 -22.80
CA LEU A 34 -2.41 19.13 -21.69
C LEU A 34 -2.58 17.63 -21.95
N PRO A 35 -1.61 16.79 -21.58
CA PRO A 35 -1.71 15.34 -21.74
C PRO A 35 -2.81 14.75 -20.84
N ASP A 36 -3.49 13.70 -21.33
CA ASP A 36 -4.53 12.96 -20.62
C ASP A 36 -4.09 12.36 -19.27
N ASP A 37 -2.77 12.31 -19.01
CA ASP A 37 -2.20 11.83 -17.74
C ASP A 37 -2.28 12.91 -16.62
N ILE A 38 -2.44 14.19 -16.98
CA ILE A 38 -2.61 15.31 -16.04
C ILE A 38 -4.11 15.61 -15.89
N VAL A 39 -4.78 14.79 -15.07
CA VAL A 39 -6.22 14.94 -14.77
C VAL A 39 -6.45 15.68 -13.45
N ASP A 40 -5.37 16.06 -12.76
CA ASP A 40 -5.42 16.57 -11.40
C ASP A 40 -5.67 18.08 -11.38
N PRO A 41 -6.78 18.56 -10.78
CA PRO A 41 -7.07 19.99 -10.72
C PRO A 41 -5.94 20.83 -10.11
N GLU A 42 -5.24 20.30 -9.10
CA GLU A 42 -4.10 20.98 -8.47
C GLU A 42 -2.90 21.14 -9.42
N GLN A 43 -2.61 20.11 -10.22
CA GLN A 43 -1.51 20.18 -11.20
C GLN A 43 -1.85 21.13 -12.34
N ILE A 44 -3.13 21.18 -12.74
CA ILE A 44 -3.64 22.14 -13.73
C ILE A 44 -3.49 23.57 -13.18
N GLU A 45 -3.84 23.82 -11.92
CA GLU A 45 -3.64 25.11 -11.24
C GLU A 45 -2.17 25.53 -11.18
N ASP A 46 -1.25 24.61 -10.87
CA ASP A 46 0.20 24.87 -10.87
C ASP A 46 0.72 25.25 -12.27
N ILE A 47 0.25 24.56 -13.32
CA ILE A 47 0.58 24.85 -14.73
C ILE A 47 0.05 26.24 -15.12
N ILE A 48 -1.17 26.58 -14.75
CA ILE A 48 -1.76 27.91 -14.97
C ILE A 48 -0.96 28.98 -14.21
N GLY A 49 -0.51 28.70 -12.99
CA GLY A 49 0.38 29.57 -12.22
C GLY A 49 1.69 29.85 -12.94
N MET A 50 2.30 28.82 -13.55
CA MET A 50 3.51 28.97 -14.37
C MET A 50 3.24 29.77 -15.65
N ILE A 51 2.12 29.56 -16.34
CA ILE A 51 1.74 30.32 -17.55
C ILE A 51 1.52 31.81 -17.25
N ASN A 52 0.83 32.12 -16.15
CA ASN A 52 0.67 33.51 -15.70
C ASN A 52 2.02 34.14 -15.33
N GLY A 53 2.96 33.36 -14.77
CA GLY A 53 4.33 33.81 -14.49
C GLY A 53 5.14 34.17 -15.75
N MET A 54 4.76 33.65 -16.92
CA MET A 54 5.33 34.00 -18.23
C MET A 54 4.68 35.24 -18.86
N GLY A 55 3.75 35.91 -18.17
CA GLY A 55 3.07 37.10 -18.67
C GLY A 55 1.91 36.84 -19.64
N ILE A 56 1.41 35.60 -19.71
CA ILE A 56 0.24 35.21 -20.49
C ILE A 56 -0.94 35.06 -19.54
N GLU A 57 -1.98 35.88 -19.67
CA GLU A 57 -3.16 35.78 -18.81
C GLU A 57 -4.09 34.64 -19.26
N VAL A 58 -4.46 33.77 -18.33
CA VAL A 58 -5.42 32.68 -18.59
C VAL A 58 -6.84 33.10 -18.18
N HIS A 59 -7.76 33.18 -19.15
CA HIS A 59 -9.16 33.59 -18.97
C HIS A 59 -10.13 32.42 -19.18
N GLU A 60 -11.26 32.39 -18.46
CA GLU A 60 -12.31 31.37 -18.67
C GLU A 60 -13.04 31.53 -20.01
N VAL A 61 -13.17 32.77 -20.48
CA VAL A 61 -13.79 33.12 -21.76
C VAL A 61 -12.88 34.13 -22.46
N ALA A 62 -12.69 33.96 -23.77
CA ALA A 62 -11.88 34.89 -24.55
C ALA A 62 -12.40 36.34 -24.39
N PRO A 63 -11.53 37.30 -24.05
CA PRO A 63 -11.96 38.68 -23.86
C PRO A 63 -12.45 39.29 -25.18
N ASP A 64 -13.54 40.08 -25.11
CA ASP A 64 -14.06 40.79 -26.27
C ASP A 64 -12.99 41.74 -26.86
N ALA A 65 -12.92 41.83 -28.19
CA ALA A 65 -11.88 42.58 -28.92
C ALA A 65 -11.76 44.06 -28.52
N GLU A 66 -12.81 44.66 -27.94
CA GLU A 66 -12.80 46.03 -27.41
C GLU A 66 -12.03 46.11 -26.08
N THR A 67 -12.13 45.09 -25.23
CA THR A 67 -11.38 44.94 -23.96
C THR A 67 -9.89 44.68 -24.22
N GLN A 68 -9.59 43.88 -25.25
CA GLN A 68 -8.22 43.57 -25.67
C GLN A 68 -7.46 44.82 -26.19
N LEU A 69 -8.19 45.80 -26.75
CA LEU A 69 -7.62 47.05 -27.26
C LEU A 69 -7.38 48.10 -26.16
N LEU A 70 -8.09 48.01 -25.02
CA LEU A 70 -7.89 48.87 -23.86
C LEU A 70 -6.77 48.36 -22.94
N SER A 71 -6.55 47.04 -22.94
CA SER A 71 -5.40 46.38 -22.31
C SER A 71 -4.19 46.54 -23.23
N ASP A 72 -3.52 47.70 -23.19
CA ASP A 72 -2.29 48.01 -23.93
C ASP A 72 -1.09 47.18 -23.44
N ALA A 73 -1.24 45.86 -23.52
CA ALA A 73 -0.28 44.83 -23.16
C ALA A 73 -0.14 43.89 -24.36
N THR A 74 0.24 44.43 -25.52
CA THR A 74 1.06 43.65 -26.45
C THR A 74 2.47 43.62 -25.89
N PRO A 75 2.93 42.54 -25.23
CA PRO A 75 4.34 42.42 -24.90
C PRO A 75 5.10 42.48 -26.22
N THR A 76 5.98 43.47 -26.34
CA THR A 76 6.87 43.55 -27.49
C THR A 76 7.82 42.36 -27.37
N ARG A 77 7.71 41.38 -28.27
CA ARG A 77 8.56 40.18 -28.28
C ARG A 77 10.03 40.58 -28.13
N THR A 78 10.61 40.36 -26.96
CA THR A 78 12.05 40.50 -26.76
C THR A 78 12.71 39.14 -26.96
N ASP A 79 13.97 39.12 -27.41
CA ASP A 79 14.73 37.88 -27.55
C ASP A 79 14.87 37.16 -26.17
N ASP A 80 14.72 37.88 -25.06
CA ASP A 80 14.73 37.37 -23.68
C ASP A 80 13.49 36.50 -23.36
N ASP A 81 12.31 36.87 -23.87
CA ASP A 81 11.06 36.11 -23.69
C ASP A 81 11.12 34.74 -24.37
N THR A 82 11.87 34.62 -25.47
CA THR A 82 12.02 33.35 -26.19
C THR A 82 12.93 32.37 -25.46
N VAL A 83 13.94 32.86 -24.75
CA VAL A 83 14.85 32.04 -23.92
C VAL A 83 14.14 31.61 -22.64
N ALA A 84 13.38 32.53 -22.01
CA ALA A 84 12.54 32.23 -20.85
C ALA A 84 11.45 31.19 -21.17
N ALA A 85 10.82 31.27 -22.35
CA ALA A 85 9.84 30.29 -22.80
C ALA A 85 10.46 28.90 -23.06
N GLU A 86 11.70 28.83 -23.55
CA GLU A 86 12.38 27.55 -23.78
C GLU A 86 12.84 26.89 -22.46
N GLU A 87 13.29 27.69 -21.49
CA GLU A 87 13.63 27.22 -20.14
C GLU A 87 12.39 26.81 -19.34
N ALA A 88 11.28 27.55 -19.45
CA ALA A 88 10.01 27.21 -18.82
C ALA A 88 9.35 25.98 -19.46
N ALA A 89 9.42 25.82 -20.78
CA ALA A 89 8.97 24.60 -21.45
C ALA A 89 9.79 23.39 -20.99
N ALA A 90 11.10 23.55 -20.76
CA ALA A 90 11.93 22.51 -20.18
C ALA A 90 11.56 22.21 -18.72
N ALA A 91 11.21 23.22 -17.91
CA ALA A 91 10.75 23.05 -16.53
C ALA A 91 9.38 22.36 -16.43
N LEU A 92 8.42 22.73 -17.30
CA LEU A 92 7.11 22.07 -17.41
C LEU A 92 7.27 20.61 -17.88
N THR A 93 8.19 20.35 -18.80
CA THR A 93 8.53 18.98 -19.25
C THR A 93 9.21 18.17 -18.14
N ALA A 94 10.03 18.79 -17.29
CA ALA A 94 10.62 18.13 -16.13
C ALA A 94 9.58 17.83 -15.05
N LEU A 95 8.58 18.70 -14.88
CA LEU A 95 7.46 18.47 -13.97
C LEU A 95 6.56 17.32 -14.45
N ASP A 96 6.38 17.16 -15.77
CA ASP A 96 5.71 16.01 -16.40
C ASP A 96 6.45 14.68 -16.08
N THR A 97 7.80 14.68 -16.08
CA THR A 97 8.57 13.50 -15.62
C THR A 97 8.45 13.22 -14.11
N GLU A 98 7.97 14.19 -13.32
CA GLU A 98 7.68 14.07 -11.89
C GLU A 98 6.17 14.05 -11.56
N GLY A 99 5.29 13.90 -12.58
CA GLY A 99 3.81 14.02 -12.51
C GLY A 99 3.08 13.09 -11.53
N GLY A 100 3.80 12.33 -10.71
CA GLY A 100 3.25 11.54 -9.61
C GLY A 100 3.50 12.13 -8.21
N ARG A 101 4.06 13.34 -8.06
CA ARG A 101 4.19 14.04 -6.77
C ARG A 101 2.86 14.69 -6.37
N THR A 102 1.83 13.88 -6.16
CA THR A 102 0.64 14.35 -5.44
C THR A 102 1.03 14.72 -4.01
N THR A 103 0.49 15.82 -3.49
CA THR A 103 0.61 16.16 -2.07
C THR A 103 -0.49 15.49 -1.22
N ASP A 104 -1.44 14.81 -1.85
CA ASP A 104 -2.52 14.08 -1.18
C ASP A 104 -1.98 12.77 -0.55
N PRO A 105 -2.02 12.64 0.80
CA PRO A 105 -1.58 11.44 1.50
C PRO A 105 -2.32 10.17 1.07
N VAL A 106 -3.60 10.29 0.70
CA VAL A 106 -4.43 9.14 0.29
C VAL A 106 -3.95 8.62 -1.06
N ARG A 107 -3.74 9.52 -2.01
CA ARG A 107 -3.24 9.16 -3.33
C ARG A 107 -1.80 8.65 -3.30
N MET A 108 -0.98 9.22 -2.41
CA MET A 108 0.36 8.69 -2.11
C MET A 108 0.28 7.23 -1.63
N TYR A 109 -0.63 6.92 -0.69
CA TYR A 109 -0.83 5.56 -0.21
C TYR A 109 -1.34 4.62 -1.31
N MET A 110 -2.35 5.01 -2.08
CA MET A 110 -2.91 4.17 -3.14
C MET A 110 -1.87 3.84 -4.22
N ARG A 111 -1.02 4.81 -4.56
CA ARG A 111 0.10 4.59 -5.47
C ARG A 111 1.11 3.60 -4.90
N GLU A 112 1.51 3.78 -3.65
CA GLU A 112 2.50 2.91 -2.99
C GLU A 112 1.96 1.49 -2.80
N MET A 113 0.70 1.35 -2.35
CA MET A 113 0.00 0.07 -2.24
C MET A 113 -0.13 -0.62 -3.61
N GLY A 114 -0.40 0.13 -4.68
CA GLY A 114 -0.51 -0.39 -6.05
C GLY A 114 0.82 -0.82 -6.68
N THR A 115 1.98 -0.50 -6.08
CA THR A 115 3.28 -1.03 -6.53
C THR A 115 3.50 -2.48 -6.13
N VAL A 116 2.76 -2.98 -5.15
CA VAL A 116 2.87 -4.34 -4.65
C VAL A 116 1.87 -5.21 -5.40
N GLU A 117 2.37 -6.23 -6.10
CA GLU A 117 1.54 -7.19 -6.81
C GLU A 117 0.68 -8.02 -5.84
N LEU A 118 -0.52 -8.40 -6.28
CA LEU A 118 -1.38 -9.31 -5.51
C LEU A 118 -0.73 -10.69 -5.39
N LEU A 119 -0.89 -11.32 -4.23
CA LEU A 119 -0.37 -12.66 -4.01
C LEU A 119 -1.20 -13.70 -4.78
N THR A 120 -0.54 -14.69 -5.36
CA THR A 120 -1.20 -15.92 -5.81
C THR A 120 -1.36 -16.87 -4.63
N ARG A 121 -2.27 -17.83 -4.73
CA ARG A 121 -2.47 -18.86 -3.71
C ARG A 121 -1.16 -19.58 -3.35
N GLU A 122 -0.33 -19.91 -4.34
CA GLU A 122 0.98 -20.53 -4.12
C GLU A 122 1.94 -19.58 -3.40
N GLY A 123 1.88 -18.28 -3.71
CA GLY A 123 2.62 -17.24 -3.01
C GLY A 123 2.23 -17.10 -1.54
N GLU A 124 0.94 -17.14 -1.25
CA GLU A 124 0.41 -17.15 0.13
C GLU A 124 0.90 -18.37 0.91
N ILE A 125 0.80 -19.57 0.31
CA ILE A 125 1.28 -20.81 0.93
C ILE A 125 2.80 -20.75 1.18
N ALA A 126 3.57 -20.20 0.23
CA ALA A 126 5.03 -20.08 0.39
C ALA A 126 5.39 -19.11 1.54
N ILE A 127 4.66 -18.00 1.67
CA ILE A 127 4.85 -17.05 2.77
C ILE A 127 4.48 -17.71 4.11
N ALA A 128 3.36 -18.42 4.18
CA ALA A 128 2.95 -19.15 5.38
C ALA A 128 4.02 -20.14 5.83
N LYS A 129 4.52 -21.00 4.93
CA LYS A 129 5.60 -21.95 5.22
C LYS A 129 6.87 -21.26 5.73
N ARG A 130 7.24 -20.12 5.13
CA ARG A 130 8.41 -19.35 5.55
C ARG A 130 8.23 -18.74 6.95
N ILE A 131 7.02 -18.31 7.29
CA ILE A 131 6.69 -17.82 8.63
C ILE A 131 6.79 -18.96 9.65
N GLU A 132 6.23 -20.13 9.35
CA GLU A 132 6.31 -21.32 10.21
C GLU A 132 7.75 -21.79 10.42
N GLU A 133 8.56 -21.82 9.35
CA GLU A 133 9.97 -22.17 9.45
C GLU A 133 10.73 -21.18 10.34
N GLY A 134 10.49 -19.87 10.15
CA GLY A 134 11.08 -18.83 11.00
C GLY A 134 10.68 -18.97 12.47
N LEU A 135 9.41 -19.28 12.74
CA LEU A 135 8.93 -19.52 14.10
C LEU A 135 9.59 -20.77 14.72
N ASN A 136 9.72 -21.86 13.95
CA ASN A 136 10.42 -23.06 14.40
C ASN A 136 11.90 -22.82 14.70
N GLN A 137 12.57 -21.96 13.93
CA GLN A 137 13.94 -21.54 14.23
C GLN A 137 14.03 -20.76 15.56
N VAL A 138 13.08 -19.87 15.82
CA VAL A 138 12.99 -19.15 17.10
C VAL A 138 12.72 -20.12 18.26
N HIS A 139 11.76 -21.03 18.11
CA HIS A 139 11.48 -22.07 19.12
C HIS A 139 12.71 -22.94 19.42
N SER A 140 13.41 -23.39 18.39
CA SER A 140 14.65 -24.18 18.55
C SER A 140 15.73 -23.41 19.29
N SER A 141 15.87 -22.11 18.99
CA SER A 141 16.82 -21.22 19.65
C SER A 141 16.46 -21.03 21.13
N LEU A 142 15.19 -20.78 21.44
CA LEU A 142 14.69 -20.67 22.81
C LEU A 142 14.88 -21.95 23.61
N ALA A 143 14.61 -23.11 22.99
CA ALA A 143 14.79 -24.42 23.61
C ALA A 143 16.27 -24.74 23.90
N SER A 144 17.18 -24.24 23.06
CA SER A 144 18.63 -24.39 23.28
C SER A 144 19.19 -23.51 24.41
N PHE A 145 18.45 -22.46 24.81
CA PHE A 145 18.88 -21.54 25.85
C PHE A 145 18.45 -22.05 27.25
N PRO A 146 19.40 -22.43 28.14
CA PRO A 146 19.06 -23.11 29.40
C PRO A 146 18.16 -22.30 30.34
N TRP A 147 18.30 -20.97 30.34
CA TRP A 147 17.50 -20.11 31.20
C TRP A 147 16.00 -20.10 30.83
N SER A 148 15.67 -20.31 29.54
CA SER A 148 14.27 -20.47 29.11
C SER A 148 13.60 -21.64 29.83
N ILE A 149 14.31 -22.78 29.90
CA ILE A 149 13.82 -23.99 30.56
C ILE A 149 13.72 -23.79 32.07
N HIS A 150 14.69 -23.08 32.66
CA HIS A 150 14.65 -22.74 34.08
C HIS A 150 13.40 -21.93 34.45
N LEU A 151 13.11 -20.89 33.67
CA LEU A 151 11.94 -20.02 33.89
C LEU A 151 10.63 -20.80 33.75
N LEU A 152 10.52 -21.68 32.74
CA LEU A 152 9.34 -22.52 32.54
C LEU A 152 9.12 -23.49 33.71
N VAL A 153 10.19 -24.07 34.24
CA VAL A 153 10.14 -24.95 35.41
C VAL A 153 9.71 -24.18 36.66
N GLU A 154 10.26 -22.98 36.87
CA GLU A 154 9.89 -22.10 38.00
C GLU A 154 8.41 -21.71 37.94
N ASP A 155 7.90 -21.33 36.76
CA ASP A 155 6.50 -20.98 36.57
C ASP A 155 5.55 -22.16 36.84
N TYR A 156 5.97 -23.37 36.48
CA TYR A 156 5.22 -24.57 36.81
C TYR A 156 5.27 -24.92 38.30
N ASP A 157 6.39 -24.67 38.99
CA ASP A 157 6.47 -24.81 40.45
C ASP A 157 5.52 -23.82 41.15
N GLN A 158 5.43 -22.58 40.67
CA GLN A 158 4.45 -21.61 41.16
C GLN A 158 3.00 -22.07 40.93
N HIS A 159 2.72 -22.79 39.85
CA HIS A 159 1.42 -23.42 39.63
C HIS A 159 1.13 -24.52 40.67
N ILE A 160 2.11 -25.40 40.95
CA ILE A 160 1.98 -26.44 41.99
C ILE A 160 1.73 -25.82 43.37
N GLU A 161 2.38 -24.69 43.68
CA GLU A 161 2.18 -23.93 44.91
C GLU A 161 0.84 -23.18 44.96
N GLY A 162 0.03 -23.21 43.90
CA GLY A 162 -1.26 -22.53 43.80
C GLY A 162 -1.17 -21.02 43.60
N LYS A 163 0.00 -20.50 43.21
CA LYS A 163 0.23 -19.07 42.95
C LYS A 163 -0.13 -18.65 41.52
N LYS A 164 -0.06 -19.58 40.56
CA LYS A 164 -0.41 -19.38 39.13
C LYS A 164 -1.42 -20.41 38.65
N ARG A 165 -2.26 -20.03 37.68
CA ARG A 165 -3.19 -20.97 37.01
C ARG A 165 -2.45 -21.76 35.94
N LEU A 166 -2.84 -23.01 35.71
CA LEU A 166 -2.21 -23.86 34.68
C LEU A 166 -2.29 -23.23 33.29
N SER A 167 -3.42 -22.60 32.97
CA SER A 167 -3.68 -21.90 31.70
C SER A 167 -2.74 -20.72 31.45
N GLU A 168 -2.11 -20.17 32.49
CA GLU A 168 -1.11 -19.09 32.37
C GLU A 168 0.29 -19.65 32.07
N VAL A 169 0.53 -20.94 32.34
CA VAL A 169 1.82 -21.61 32.12
C VAL A 169 1.82 -22.38 30.80
N VAL A 170 0.76 -23.13 30.52
CA VAL A 170 0.62 -23.93 29.29
C VAL A 170 -0.81 -23.81 28.77
N THR A 171 -0.95 -23.40 27.50
CA THR A 171 -2.24 -23.35 26.80
C THR A 171 -2.53 -24.65 26.05
N GLY A 172 -1.50 -25.33 25.56
CA GLY A 172 -1.61 -26.59 24.82
C GLY A 172 -0.23 -27.13 24.45
N PHE A 173 -0.21 -28.30 23.81
CA PHE A 173 1.01 -28.87 23.25
C PHE A 173 0.88 -28.98 21.74
N LEU A 174 1.95 -28.64 21.03
CA LEU A 174 2.04 -28.91 19.60
C LEU A 174 2.16 -30.43 19.40
N ASP A 175 1.19 -31.02 18.69
CA ASP A 175 1.28 -32.41 18.27
C ASP A 175 2.11 -32.49 16.99
N LEU A 176 3.37 -32.89 17.13
CA LEU A 176 4.31 -33.00 16.02
C LEU A 176 4.01 -34.19 15.10
N ASP A 177 3.18 -35.13 15.55
CA ASP A 177 2.80 -36.35 14.81
C ASP A 177 1.42 -36.23 14.14
N ALA A 178 0.75 -35.08 14.28
CA ALA A 178 -0.49 -34.82 13.58
C ALA A 178 -0.25 -34.82 12.05
N PRO A 179 -1.07 -35.52 11.26
CA PRO A 179 -0.96 -35.48 9.82
C PRO A 179 -1.13 -34.02 9.37
N VAL A 180 -0.23 -33.55 8.51
CA VAL A 180 -0.37 -32.24 7.86
C VAL A 180 -1.70 -32.26 7.12
N GLU A 181 -2.67 -31.50 7.59
CA GLU A 181 -3.94 -31.35 6.90
C GLU A 181 -3.66 -30.72 5.53
N GLU A 182 -3.85 -31.50 4.46
CA GLU A 182 -3.81 -30.98 3.10
C GLU A 182 -4.95 -29.98 2.97
N ILE A 183 -4.60 -28.69 2.86
CA ILE A 183 -5.58 -27.62 2.65
C ILE A 183 -6.30 -27.94 1.34
N PRO A 184 -7.61 -28.25 1.35
CA PRO A 184 -8.33 -28.62 0.13
C PRO A 184 -8.25 -27.50 -0.89
N GLU A 185 -8.10 -27.85 -2.18
CA GLU A 185 -8.26 -26.89 -3.26
C GLU A 185 -9.68 -26.33 -3.25
N VAL A 186 -9.82 -25.08 -2.82
CA VAL A 186 -11.05 -24.31 -3.06
C VAL A 186 -11.11 -24.06 -4.56
N VAL A 187 -11.85 -24.90 -5.26
CA VAL A 187 -12.26 -24.66 -6.65
C VAL A 187 -13.25 -23.51 -6.60
N ILE A 188 -12.80 -22.32 -6.96
CA ILE A 188 -13.68 -21.16 -7.12
C ILE A 188 -14.42 -21.40 -8.44
N GLU A 189 -15.63 -21.98 -8.38
CA GLU A 189 -16.51 -21.97 -9.54
C GLU A 189 -16.88 -20.51 -9.83
N GLU A 190 -16.53 -20.07 -11.04
CA GLU A 190 -16.70 -18.71 -11.54
C GLU A 190 -18.19 -18.43 -11.82
N THR A 191 -19.01 -18.33 -10.78
CA THR A 191 -20.34 -17.72 -10.85
C THR A 191 -20.57 -16.87 -9.60
N VAL A 192 -20.12 -15.62 -9.68
CA VAL A 192 -20.56 -14.58 -8.74
C VAL A 192 -21.97 -14.16 -9.14
N GLU A 193 -22.99 -14.83 -8.61
CA GLU A 193 -24.29 -14.20 -8.37
C GLU A 193 -24.41 -13.98 -6.85
N LEU A 194 -24.43 -12.70 -6.47
CA LEU A 194 -24.70 -12.23 -5.11
C LEU A 194 -26.15 -12.54 -4.77
N GLU A 195 -26.44 -13.75 -4.33
CA GLU A 195 -27.66 -14.05 -3.58
C GLU A 195 -27.34 -14.06 -2.09
N VAL A 196 -27.76 -12.97 -1.43
CA VAL A 196 -27.84 -12.88 0.03
C VAL A 196 -29.03 -13.74 0.46
N GLU A 197 -28.87 -15.06 0.51
CA GLU A 197 -29.83 -15.92 1.18
C GLU A 197 -29.62 -15.84 2.69
N ALA A 198 -30.64 -15.31 3.36
CA ALA A 198 -30.77 -15.35 4.80
C ALA A 198 -30.83 -16.82 5.25
N VAL A 199 -29.79 -17.30 5.93
CA VAL A 199 -29.83 -18.59 6.62
C VAL A 199 -30.57 -18.42 7.94
N GLU A 200 -31.89 -18.66 7.90
CA GLU A 200 -32.65 -19.05 9.09
C GLU A 200 -32.30 -20.51 9.46
N GLY A 201 -31.66 -20.67 10.62
CA GLY A 201 -31.71 -21.81 11.54
C GLY A 201 -31.71 -23.25 11.01
N GLU A 202 -30.58 -23.95 11.23
CA GLU A 202 -30.62 -25.33 11.71
C GLU A 202 -29.67 -25.50 12.90
N ASP A 203 -30.27 -25.81 14.05
CA ASP A 203 -29.61 -26.26 15.29
C ASP A 203 -28.83 -27.56 15.02
N GLY A 204 -27.56 -27.41 14.62
CA GLY A 204 -26.56 -28.44 14.78
C GLY A 204 -25.87 -28.24 16.13
N GLU A 205 -26.30 -28.94 17.18
CA GLU A 205 -25.48 -29.18 18.37
C GLU A 205 -24.26 -30.02 17.96
N GLU A 206 -23.30 -29.43 17.25
CA GLU A 206 -21.91 -29.76 17.50
C GLU A 206 -21.65 -29.28 18.92
N THR A 207 -21.55 -30.21 19.85
CA THR A 207 -20.90 -29.95 21.13
C THR A 207 -19.49 -29.49 20.80
N ALA A 208 -19.30 -28.19 20.59
CA ALA A 208 -18.01 -27.56 20.52
C ALA A 208 -17.25 -28.11 21.72
N VAL A 209 -16.20 -28.89 21.45
CA VAL A 209 -15.34 -29.44 22.49
C VAL A 209 -14.91 -28.23 23.28
N VAL A 210 -15.48 -28.06 24.47
CA VAL A 210 -15.11 -26.95 25.35
C VAL A 210 -13.62 -27.16 25.54
N ASP A 211 -12.82 -26.23 25.04
CA ASP A 211 -11.37 -26.25 25.21
C ASP A 211 -11.10 -26.14 26.71
N THR A 212 -11.05 -27.28 27.39
CA THR A 212 -10.85 -27.39 28.83
C THR A 212 -9.41 -27.09 29.23
N GLY A 213 -8.61 -26.54 28.31
CA GLY A 213 -7.17 -26.43 28.47
C GLY A 213 -6.49 -27.80 28.43
N PRO A 214 -5.16 -27.83 28.58
CA PRO A 214 -4.40 -29.06 28.51
C PRO A 214 -4.73 -29.97 29.70
N ASP A 215 -4.84 -31.28 29.47
CA ASP A 215 -5.04 -32.27 30.54
C ASP A 215 -3.95 -32.10 31.61
N PRO A 216 -4.32 -31.76 32.87
CA PRO A 216 -3.35 -31.54 33.94
C PRO A 216 -2.43 -32.74 34.18
N ALA A 217 -2.94 -33.97 33.96
CA ALA A 217 -2.13 -35.18 34.11
C ALA A 217 -1.05 -35.26 33.02
N GLU A 218 -1.39 -34.90 31.78
CA GLU A 218 -0.43 -34.87 30.68
C GLU A 218 0.62 -33.78 30.86
N VAL A 219 0.21 -32.58 31.28
CA VAL A 219 1.18 -31.51 31.60
C VAL A 219 2.14 -31.96 32.69
N ALA A 220 1.63 -32.59 33.76
CA ALA A 220 2.47 -33.07 34.84
C ALA A 220 3.51 -34.10 34.36
N ARG A 221 3.09 -35.07 33.53
CA ARG A 221 4.01 -36.05 32.93
C ARG A 221 5.12 -35.38 32.11
N ARG A 222 4.74 -34.45 31.21
CA ARG A 222 5.71 -33.76 30.34
C ARG A 222 6.66 -32.86 31.13
N MET A 223 6.15 -32.14 32.13
CA MET A 223 6.98 -31.29 33.00
C MET A 223 7.93 -32.10 33.87
N GLU A 224 7.54 -33.30 34.32
CA GLU A 224 8.44 -34.20 35.03
C GLU A 224 9.58 -34.69 34.13
N VAL A 225 9.28 -35.07 32.88
CA VAL A 225 10.30 -35.42 31.89
C VAL A 225 11.24 -34.24 31.64
N LEU A 226 10.71 -33.03 31.46
CA LEU A 226 11.51 -31.81 31.26
C LEU A 226 12.43 -31.53 32.45
N LYS A 227 11.92 -31.60 33.68
CA LYS A 227 12.70 -31.44 34.92
C LYS A 227 13.82 -32.48 35.01
N ASN A 228 13.54 -33.74 34.69
CA ASN A 228 14.53 -34.81 34.71
C ASN A 228 15.64 -34.61 33.66
N LEU A 229 15.31 -34.12 32.47
CA LEU A 229 16.29 -33.82 31.43
C LEU A 229 17.12 -32.59 31.79
N TYR A 230 16.49 -31.54 32.31
CA TYR A 230 17.17 -30.33 32.76
C TYR A 230 18.12 -30.62 33.93
N GLY A 231 17.71 -31.47 34.88
CA GLY A 231 18.55 -31.91 35.98
C GLY A 231 19.76 -32.76 35.57
N LYS A 232 19.75 -33.39 34.38
CA LYS A 232 20.94 -34.06 33.80
C LYS A 232 21.89 -33.09 33.11
N PHE A 233 21.39 -31.93 32.71
CA PHE A 233 22.19 -30.89 32.04
C PHE A 233 22.99 -30.05 33.04
N GLN A 234 22.46 -29.84 34.24
CA GLN A 234 23.16 -29.21 35.37
C GLN A 234 24.26 -30.11 35.94
#